data_AF-A0A517TDJ9-F1
#
_entry.id   AF-A0A517TDJ9-F1
#
_cell.length_a   1.000
_cell.length_b   1.000
_cell.length_c   1.000
_cell.angle_alpha   90.00
_cell.angle_beta   90.00
_cell.angle_gamma   90.00
#
_symmetry.space_group_name_H-M   'P 1'
#
loop_
_entity.id
_entity.type
_entity.pdbx_description
1 polymer ?
#
loop_
_entity_poly.entity_id
_entity_poly.type
_entity_poly.pdbx_seq_one_letter_code
_entity_poly.pdbx_strand_id
1 'polypeptide(L)'
;MDIKMRKGFTLIELLVVIAIIAILIALLLPAVQQAREAARRSQCKNNLKQLALALHNYHDGHGTFPPGVVSDPNVLDDRGHWAWSALILPFIEQAGLYGKLQPGTIQVAQHFDTAAGQELMQTSLAAFRCPSDTGPKLHGNAGNNTEDSAGSLFEMPVSNYIASNSVSATRATIGNETGYARGMFAVNSKVRMRDITDGTSNTIMLGERCWELENPMWAANLYAVRGNGGSGAPEPSDGNQGIAHAVGGTGTLINTDTGFATPTTSATNKFRRMAYHSLHVGGAQFALADGSVHFISENIDHGSGEATNGTLKRLVAIADGDVIGEF
;
A
#
# COMPACT_ATOMS: atom_id res chain seq x y z
N MET A 1 44.88 61.27 12.64
CA MET A 1 43.85 60.22 12.45
C MET A 1 43.62 60.11 10.95
N ASP A 2 44.28 59.15 10.29
CA ASP A 2 44.07 58.94 8.85
C ASP A 2 42.71 58.30 8.62
N ILE A 3 41.80 59.07 8.04
CA ILE A 3 40.47 58.58 7.62
C ILE A 3 40.69 57.74 6.36
N LYS A 4 40.79 56.43 6.55
CA LYS A 4 40.91 55.45 5.46
C LYS A 4 39.58 55.40 4.70
N MET A 5 39.49 56.06 3.55
CA MET A 5 38.29 56.00 2.69
C MET A 5 38.04 54.55 2.26
N ARG A 6 36.93 53.97 2.71
CA ARG A 6 36.47 52.66 2.25
C ARG A 6 35.95 52.82 0.82
N LYS A 7 36.51 52.07 -0.12
CA LYS A 7 35.96 51.97 -1.49
C LYS A 7 34.55 51.39 -1.40
N GLY A 8 33.55 52.11 -1.91
CA GLY A 8 32.18 51.63 -2.01
C GLY A 8 32.03 50.59 -3.12
N PHE A 9 31.05 49.71 -2.98
CA PHE A 9 30.70 48.72 -4.01
C PHE A 9 30.12 49.43 -5.24
N THR A 10 30.56 49.05 -6.44
CA THR A 10 29.94 49.52 -7.69
C THR A 10 28.66 48.75 -7.98
N LEU A 11 27.70 49.38 -8.66
CA LEU A 11 26.45 48.75 -9.07
C LEU A 11 26.69 47.49 -9.93
N ILE A 12 27.74 47.51 -10.75
CA ILE A 12 28.13 46.39 -11.61
C ILE A 12 28.63 45.22 -10.78
N GLU A 13 29.49 45.44 -9.77
CA GLU A 13 29.98 44.37 -8.89
C GLU A 13 28.82 43.68 -8.14
N LEU A 14 27.85 44.46 -7.66
CA LEU A 14 26.67 43.89 -7.01
C LEU A 14 25.84 43.06 -8.00
N LEU A 15 25.63 43.56 -9.23
CA LEU A 15 24.84 42.89 -10.26
C LEU A 15 25.49 41.56 -10.71
N VAL A 16 26.82 41.52 -10.84
CA VAL A 16 27.55 40.29 -11.17
C VAL A 16 27.40 39.25 -10.06
N VAL A 17 27.52 39.65 -8.79
CA VAL A 17 27.39 38.73 -7.66
C VAL A 17 26.00 38.12 -7.59
N ILE A 18 24.94 38.92 -7.73
CA ILE A 18 23.57 38.37 -7.74
C ILE A 18 23.33 37.47 -8.95
N ALA A 19 23.91 37.78 -10.12
CA ALA A 19 23.78 36.94 -11.31
C ALA A 19 24.45 35.57 -11.11
N ILE A 20 25.64 35.53 -10.51
CA ILE A 20 26.33 34.28 -10.18
C ILE A 20 25.52 33.48 -9.16
N ILE A 21 25.03 34.10 -8.09
CA ILE A 21 24.20 33.42 -7.07
C ILE A 21 22.92 32.86 -7.70
N ALA A 22 22.25 33.63 -8.57
CA ALA A 22 21.04 33.19 -9.27
C ALA A 22 21.32 31.97 -10.16
N ILE A 23 22.42 31.96 -10.91
CA ILE A 23 22.83 30.82 -11.73
C ILE A 23 23.16 29.60 -10.86
N LEU A 24 23.90 29.78 -9.76
CA LEU A 24 24.22 28.69 -8.84
C LEU A 24 22.95 28.09 -8.22
N ILE A 25 22.00 28.91 -7.76
CA ILE A 25 20.73 28.43 -7.22
C ILE A 25 19.92 27.71 -8.30
N ALA A 26 19.87 28.25 -9.52
CA ALA A 26 19.15 27.64 -10.63
C ALA A 26 19.69 26.25 -10.99
N LEU A 27 21.01 26.03 -10.87
CA LEU A 27 21.64 24.73 -11.11
C LEU A 27 21.54 23.78 -9.91
N LEU A 28 21.58 24.31 -8.68
CA LEU A 28 21.55 23.51 -7.45
C LEU A 28 20.14 23.05 -7.07
N LEU A 29 19.11 23.86 -7.33
CA LEU A 29 17.74 23.54 -6.91
C LEU A 29 17.23 22.22 -7.55
N PRO A 30 17.35 21.99 -8.88
CA PRO A 30 16.95 20.73 -9.49
C PRO A 30 17.72 19.53 -8.90
N ALA A 31 19.04 19.70 -8.68
CA ALA A 31 19.88 18.64 -8.12
C ALA A 31 19.48 18.28 -6.68
N VAL A 32 19.18 19.27 -5.84
CA VAL A 32 18.73 19.04 -4.46
C VAL A 32 17.37 18.32 -4.44
N GLN A 33 16.46 18.65 -5.35
CA GLN A 33 15.16 17.95 -5.42
C GLN A 33 15.31 16.50 -5.89
N GLN A 34 16.16 16.24 -6.89
CA GLN A 34 16.47 14.88 -7.34
C GLN A 34 17.11 14.04 -6.22
N ALA A 35 18.05 14.61 -5.49
CA ALA A 35 18.68 13.94 -4.35
C ALA A 35 17.67 13.62 -3.23
N ARG A 36 16.76 14.55 -2.93
CA ARG A 36 15.67 14.33 -1.95
C ARG A 36 14.73 13.21 -2.39
N GLU A 37 14.36 13.16 -3.66
CA GLU A 37 13.47 12.11 -4.16
C GLU A 37 14.16 10.74 -4.17
N ALA A 38 15.44 10.67 -4.54
CA ALA A 38 16.21 9.44 -4.44
C ALA A 38 16.30 8.93 -2.98
N ALA A 39 16.45 9.84 -2.02
CA ALA A 39 16.44 9.50 -0.60
C ALA A 39 15.06 8.98 -0.14
N ARG A 40 13.96 9.64 -0.55
CA ARG A 40 12.60 9.17 -0.25
C ARG A 40 12.31 7.80 -0.84
N ARG A 41 12.71 7.55 -2.08
CA ARG A 41 12.61 6.23 -2.73
C ARG A 41 13.42 5.15 -2.01
N SER A 42 14.60 5.50 -1.52
CA SER A 42 15.42 4.58 -0.71
C SER A 42 14.75 4.27 0.63
N GLN A 43 14.06 5.25 1.23
CA GLN A 43 13.28 5.04 2.44
C GLN A 43 12.08 4.11 2.21
N CYS A 44 11.29 4.31 1.13
CA CYS A 44 10.15 3.43 0.85
C CYS A 44 10.62 1.99 0.55
N LYS A 45 11.79 1.82 -0.11
CA LYS A 45 12.47 0.52 -0.26
C LYS A 45 12.83 -0.13 1.09
N ASN A 46 13.39 0.66 2.03
CA ASN A 46 13.75 0.15 3.36
C ASN A 46 12.52 -0.23 4.19
N ASN A 47 11.46 0.57 4.13
CA ASN A 47 10.19 0.26 4.79
C ASN A 47 9.64 -1.09 4.30
N LEU A 48 9.57 -1.31 2.97
CA LEU A 48 9.15 -2.59 2.40
C LEU A 48 10.04 -3.76 2.85
N LYS A 49 11.36 -3.56 2.93
CA LYS A 49 12.30 -4.57 3.42
C LYS A 49 12.03 -4.95 4.88
N GLN A 50 11.71 -3.96 5.72
CA GLN A 50 11.33 -4.18 7.12
C GLN A 50 9.98 -4.91 7.24
N LEU A 51 8.98 -4.53 6.44
CA LEU A 51 7.67 -5.19 6.43
C LEU A 51 7.76 -6.63 5.91
N ALA A 52 8.56 -6.88 4.87
CA ALA A 52 8.81 -8.24 4.38
C ALA A 52 9.51 -9.10 5.44
N LEU A 53 10.52 -8.56 6.12
CA LEU A 53 11.18 -9.27 7.23
C LEU A 53 10.19 -9.59 8.36
N ALA A 54 9.30 -8.65 8.69
CA ALA A 54 8.25 -8.87 9.69
C ALA A 54 7.27 -10.00 9.27
N LEU A 55 6.95 -10.10 7.98
CA LEU A 55 6.14 -11.19 7.43
C LEU A 55 6.85 -12.55 7.52
N HIS A 56 8.16 -12.60 7.28
CA HIS A 56 8.96 -13.81 7.51
C HIS A 56 9.01 -14.21 8.98
N ASN A 57 9.24 -13.26 9.89
CA ASN A 57 9.22 -13.54 11.34
C ASN A 57 7.83 -14.03 11.81
N TYR A 58 6.75 -13.48 11.24
CA TYR A 58 5.40 -14.01 11.47
C TYR A 58 5.29 -15.46 10.98
N HIS A 59 5.75 -15.74 9.75
CA HIS A 59 5.74 -17.08 9.16
C HIS A 59 6.54 -18.08 10.00
N ASP A 60 7.72 -17.71 10.49
CA ASP A 60 8.57 -18.55 11.34
C ASP A 60 7.86 -18.93 12.66
N GLY A 61 7.13 -17.98 13.26
CA GLY A 61 6.39 -18.21 14.50
C GLY A 61 5.07 -18.98 14.34
N HIS A 62 4.39 -18.86 13.20
CA HIS A 62 3.03 -19.38 12.98
C HIS A 62 2.96 -20.53 11.96
N GLY A 63 4.03 -20.79 11.20
CA GLY A 63 4.10 -21.78 10.13
C GLY A 63 3.40 -21.39 8.82
N THR A 64 2.72 -20.24 8.80
CA THR A 64 2.00 -19.67 7.65
C THR A 64 2.16 -18.16 7.62
N PHE A 65 2.14 -17.54 6.45
CA PHE A 65 2.02 -16.09 6.32
C PHE A 65 0.66 -15.64 6.89
N PRO A 66 0.54 -14.39 7.36
CA PRO A 66 -0.74 -13.90 7.86
C PRO A 66 -1.76 -13.86 6.71
N PRO A 67 -3.05 -14.07 6.99
CA PRO A 67 -4.09 -13.80 6.01
C PRO A 67 -4.09 -12.32 5.63
N GLY A 68 -4.50 -12.00 4.40
CA GLY A 68 -4.68 -10.62 3.96
C GLY A 68 -5.69 -9.87 4.83
N VAL A 69 -6.78 -10.58 5.18
CA VAL A 69 -7.83 -10.14 6.10
C VAL A 69 -8.32 -11.33 6.91
N VAL A 70 -8.51 -11.15 8.22
CA VAL A 70 -9.15 -12.11 9.12
C VAL A 70 -10.64 -11.81 9.14
N SER A 71 -11.43 -12.55 8.37
CA SER A 71 -12.89 -12.40 8.35
C SER A 71 -13.51 -13.27 9.45
N ASP A 72 -14.16 -12.63 10.42
CA ASP A 72 -14.94 -13.28 11.49
C ASP A 72 -16.43 -13.26 11.11
N PRO A 73 -17.08 -14.43 10.93
CA PRO A 73 -18.48 -14.48 10.54
C PRO A 73 -19.44 -13.89 11.58
N ASN A 74 -19.00 -13.71 12.83
CA ASN A 74 -19.80 -13.13 13.90
C ASN A 74 -19.76 -11.59 13.93
N VAL A 75 -18.89 -10.97 13.13
CA VAL A 75 -18.77 -9.51 13.03
C VAL A 75 -19.59 -9.03 11.82
N LEU A 76 -20.48 -8.07 12.04
CA LEU A 76 -21.22 -7.42 10.95
C LEU A 76 -20.23 -6.79 9.95
N ASP A 77 -20.61 -6.77 8.67
CA ASP A 77 -19.72 -6.34 7.57
C ASP A 77 -19.06 -4.99 7.83
N ASP A 78 -19.88 -4.00 8.13
CA ASP A 78 -19.50 -2.60 8.33
C ASP A 78 -18.67 -2.40 9.60
N ARG A 79 -18.51 -3.41 10.45
CA ARG A 79 -17.86 -3.27 11.77
C ARG A 79 -16.40 -3.71 11.81
N GLY A 80 -15.83 -3.98 10.64
CA GLY A 80 -14.40 -4.13 10.42
C GLY A 80 -13.82 -5.50 10.77
N HIS A 81 -12.74 -5.85 10.07
CA HIS A 81 -12.02 -7.13 10.13
C HIS A 81 -10.52 -6.84 10.15
N TRP A 82 -9.75 -7.62 10.90
CA TRP A 82 -8.31 -7.38 11.06
C TRP A 82 -7.55 -7.61 9.74
N ALA A 83 -6.67 -6.68 9.36
CA ALA A 83 -5.79 -6.82 8.20
C ALA A 83 -4.45 -7.46 8.56
N TRP A 84 -3.73 -7.99 7.56
CA TRP A 84 -2.38 -8.58 7.71
C TRP A 84 -1.41 -7.67 8.47
N SER A 85 -1.50 -6.36 8.25
CA SER A 85 -0.63 -5.34 8.83
C SER A 85 -0.80 -5.20 10.34
N ALA A 86 -2.00 -5.44 10.89
CA ALA A 86 -2.22 -5.51 12.33
C ALA A 86 -1.57 -6.75 12.96
N LEU A 87 -1.49 -7.85 12.22
CA LEU A 87 -0.94 -9.13 12.70
C LEU A 87 0.59 -9.11 12.81
N ILE A 88 1.27 -8.28 12.02
CA ILE A 88 2.74 -8.21 12.01
C ILE A 88 3.32 -7.16 12.97
N LEU A 89 2.49 -6.38 13.66
CA LEU A 89 2.93 -5.32 14.59
C LEU A 89 4.02 -5.76 15.60
N PRO A 90 3.96 -6.96 16.20
CA PRO A 90 5.02 -7.42 17.12
C PRO A 90 6.40 -7.48 16.48
N PHE A 91 6.47 -7.71 15.16
CA PHE A 91 7.70 -7.93 14.41
C PHE A 91 8.27 -6.64 13.78
N ILE A 92 7.64 -5.49 14.03
CA ILE A 92 8.09 -4.15 13.62
C ILE A 92 8.24 -3.21 14.82
N GLU A 93 8.63 -3.75 15.98
CA GLU A 93 8.81 -3.00 17.23
C GLU A 93 7.52 -2.35 17.77
N GLN A 94 6.34 -2.83 17.36
CA GLN A 94 5.03 -2.36 17.83
C GLN A 94 4.32 -3.39 18.72
N ALA A 95 5.08 -4.20 19.47
CA ALA A 95 4.54 -5.21 20.38
C ALA A 95 3.62 -4.60 21.48
N GLY A 96 3.94 -3.40 21.97
CA GLY A 96 3.10 -2.70 22.94
C GLY A 96 1.74 -2.28 22.39
N LEU A 97 1.68 -1.86 21.12
CA LEU A 97 0.42 -1.54 20.45
C LEU A 97 -0.37 -2.82 20.16
N TYR A 98 0.29 -3.87 19.66
CA TYR A 98 -0.34 -5.17 19.44
C TYR A 98 -0.98 -5.74 20.71
N GLY A 99 -0.30 -5.63 21.85
CA GLY A 99 -0.82 -6.09 23.14
C GLY A 99 -2.06 -5.33 23.64
N LYS A 100 -2.30 -4.11 23.14
CA LYS A 100 -3.52 -3.33 23.42
C LYS A 100 -4.64 -3.61 22.41
N LEU A 101 -4.29 -3.77 21.13
CA LEU A 101 -5.24 -4.12 20.07
C LEU A 101 -5.75 -5.56 20.21
N GLN A 102 -4.91 -6.46 20.70
CA GLN A 102 -5.16 -7.89 20.89
C GLN A 102 -5.89 -8.56 19.70
N PRO A 103 -5.36 -8.49 18.46
CA PRO A 103 -5.97 -9.14 17.31
C PRO A 103 -6.21 -10.64 17.58
N GLY A 104 -7.40 -11.13 17.27
CA GLY A 104 -7.82 -12.51 17.53
C GLY A 104 -8.41 -12.78 18.92
N THR A 105 -8.28 -11.84 19.87
CA THR A 105 -9.00 -11.87 21.16
C THR A 105 -10.11 -10.83 21.20
N ILE A 106 -9.80 -9.59 20.77
CA ILE A 106 -10.75 -8.49 20.68
C ILE A 106 -11.15 -8.32 19.20
N GLN A 107 -12.45 -8.24 18.94
CA GLN A 107 -12.97 -7.94 17.61
C GLN A 107 -12.75 -6.47 17.29
N VAL A 108 -12.46 -6.16 16.04
CA VAL A 108 -12.30 -4.76 15.56
C VAL A 108 -13.50 -3.89 15.97
N ALA A 109 -14.71 -4.42 15.81
CA ALA A 109 -15.96 -3.77 16.19
C ALA A 109 -15.97 -3.24 17.63
N GLN A 110 -15.36 -3.97 18.57
CA GLN A 110 -15.30 -3.59 19.98
C GLN A 110 -14.35 -2.41 20.22
N HIS A 111 -13.29 -2.27 19.42
CA HIS A 111 -12.43 -1.09 19.46
C HIS A 111 -13.16 0.15 18.95
N PHE A 112 -14.00 0.01 17.93
CA PHE A 112 -14.77 1.14 17.39
C PHE A 112 -15.84 1.65 18.35
N ASP A 113 -16.33 0.80 19.27
CA ASP A 113 -17.38 1.18 20.23
C ASP A 113 -16.87 1.93 21.47
N THR A 114 -15.55 2.08 21.64
CA THR A 114 -14.98 2.69 22.85
C THR A 114 -13.99 3.79 22.50
N ALA A 115 -14.04 4.93 23.19
CA ALA A 115 -13.11 6.04 22.93
C ALA A 115 -11.63 5.62 23.03
N ALA A 116 -11.30 4.74 23.98
CA ALA A 116 -9.95 4.21 24.13
C ALA A 116 -9.54 3.29 22.96
N GLY A 117 -10.44 2.43 22.48
CA GLY A 117 -10.19 1.59 21.31
C GLY A 117 -10.04 2.40 20.03
N GLN A 118 -10.84 3.44 19.88
CA GLN A 118 -10.76 4.39 18.77
C GLN A 118 -9.39 5.08 18.71
N GLU A 119 -8.89 5.60 19.84
CA GLU A 119 -7.56 6.23 19.92
C GLU A 119 -6.43 5.25 19.52
N LEU A 120 -6.54 3.99 19.95
CA LEU A 120 -5.57 2.95 19.57
C LEU A 120 -5.61 2.67 18.07
N MET A 121 -6.81 2.50 17.50
CA MET A 121 -7.01 2.22 16.08
C MET A 121 -6.65 3.40 15.17
N GLN A 122 -6.54 4.63 15.71
CA GLN A 122 -6.09 5.82 14.97
C GLN A 122 -4.58 6.09 15.10
N THR A 123 -3.83 5.21 15.74
CA THR A 123 -2.37 5.36 15.85
C THR A 123 -1.70 5.15 14.48
N SER A 124 -1.15 6.20 13.87
CA SER A 124 -0.43 6.10 12.60
C SER A 124 1.02 5.66 12.79
N LEU A 125 1.54 4.81 11.91
CA LEU A 125 2.88 4.25 11.97
C LEU A 125 3.73 4.69 10.77
N ALA A 126 4.89 5.29 11.04
CA ALA A 126 5.80 5.78 10.00
C ALA A 126 6.32 4.65 9.08
N ALA A 127 6.45 3.42 9.61
CA ALA A 127 6.89 2.26 8.84
C ALA A 127 5.93 1.90 7.69
N PHE A 128 4.66 2.31 7.78
CA PHE A 128 3.66 2.09 6.73
C PHE A 128 3.43 3.32 5.84
N ARG A 129 4.24 4.36 5.97
CA ARG A 129 4.07 5.61 5.22
C ARG A 129 5.23 5.82 4.26
N CYS A 130 4.93 6.12 3.01
CA CYS A 130 5.94 6.53 2.06
C CYS A 130 6.17 8.05 2.21
N PRO A 131 7.40 8.54 2.46
CA PRO A 131 7.68 9.96 2.62
C PRO A 131 7.42 10.84 1.38
N SER A 132 7.23 10.26 0.21
CA SER A 132 6.79 11.01 -0.98
C SER A 132 5.29 11.30 -0.96
N ASP A 133 4.52 10.61 -0.12
CA ASP A 133 3.08 10.76 -0.02
C ASP A 133 2.66 11.76 1.07
N THR A 134 2.09 12.88 0.62
CA THR A 134 1.62 13.99 1.46
C THR A 134 0.18 13.82 1.95
N GLY A 135 -0.43 12.66 1.77
CA GLY A 135 -1.78 12.36 2.26
C GLY A 135 -1.91 12.52 3.78
N PRO A 136 -3.13 12.71 4.31
CA PRO A 136 -3.38 12.83 5.74
C PRO A 136 -2.99 11.54 6.48
N LYS A 137 -2.84 11.64 7.80
CA LYS A 137 -2.54 10.48 8.65
C LYS A 137 -3.72 9.53 8.77
N LEU A 138 -4.92 10.10 8.85
CA LEU A 138 -6.20 9.41 8.97
C LEU A 138 -7.06 9.73 7.76
N HIS A 139 -7.94 8.82 7.38
CA HIS A 139 -8.96 9.06 6.36
C HIS A 139 -10.28 8.40 6.75
N GLY A 140 -11.37 9.11 6.54
CA GLY A 140 -12.74 8.59 6.66
C GLY A 140 -13.32 8.11 5.32
N ASN A 141 -12.48 7.86 4.32
CA ASN A 141 -12.91 7.44 2.99
C ASN A 141 -12.15 6.18 2.60
N ALA A 142 -12.66 5.05 3.06
CA ALA A 142 -12.01 3.74 3.03
C ALA A 142 -12.84 2.70 2.26
N GLY A 143 -13.56 3.14 1.23
CA GLY A 143 -14.29 2.27 0.30
C GLY A 143 -15.35 1.43 0.99
N ASN A 144 -16.54 2.00 1.22
CA ASN A 144 -17.52 1.55 2.21
C ASN A 144 -16.86 1.44 3.60
N ASN A 145 -17.06 2.48 4.40
CA ASN A 145 -16.29 2.68 5.61
C ASN A 145 -16.65 1.68 6.70
N THR A 146 -15.71 1.48 7.61
CA THR A 146 -16.00 0.88 8.90
C THR A 146 -16.81 1.84 9.76
N GLU A 147 -17.75 1.32 10.53
CA GLU A 147 -18.65 2.09 11.39
C GLU A 147 -18.60 1.58 12.84
N ASP A 148 -18.86 2.49 13.78
CA ASP A 148 -19.15 2.14 15.16
C ASP A 148 -20.59 1.58 15.32
N SER A 149 -20.95 1.16 16.53
CA SER A 149 -22.31 0.68 16.83
C SER A 149 -23.42 1.74 16.66
N ALA A 150 -23.08 3.02 16.57
CA ALA A 150 -24.03 4.11 16.31
C ALA A 150 -24.20 4.42 14.81
N GLY A 151 -23.48 3.71 13.93
CA GLY A 151 -23.48 3.95 12.47
C GLY A 151 -22.63 5.16 12.06
N SER A 152 -21.75 5.64 12.94
CA SER A 152 -20.82 6.73 12.61
C SER A 152 -19.59 6.17 11.91
N LEU A 153 -19.22 6.80 10.79
CA LEU A 153 -18.04 6.41 10.01
C LEU A 153 -16.77 6.58 10.84
N PHE A 154 -15.93 5.56 10.84
CA PHE A 154 -14.68 5.53 11.59
C PHE A 154 -13.49 5.82 10.69
N GLU A 155 -12.63 6.77 11.11
CA GLU A 155 -11.40 7.10 10.38
C GLU A 155 -10.27 6.12 10.70
N MET A 156 -9.58 5.65 9.66
CA MET A 156 -8.49 4.68 9.77
C MET A 156 -7.15 5.34 9.42
N PRO A 157 -6.02 4.91 10.00
CA PRO A 157 -4.72 5.38 9.57
C PRO A 157 -4.35 4.82 8.20
N VAL A 158 -3.82 5.72 7.37
CA VAL A 158 -3.38 5.42 6.01
C VAL A 158 -2.10 4.57 6.04
N SER A 159 -2.10 3.52 5.24
CA SER A 159 -0.91 2.79 4.79
C SER A 159 -0.60 3.16 3.32
N ASN A 160 0.68 3.12 2.97
CA ASN A 160 1.17 3.22 1.60
C ASN A 160 1.66 1.87 1.04
N TYR A 161 1.37 0.78 1.75
CA TYR A 161 1.75 -0.56 1.36
C TYR A 161 0.56 -1.50 1.50
N ILE A 162 0.35 -2.33 0.49
CA ILE A 162 -0.70 -3.35 0.43
C ILE A 162 -0.08 -4.72 0.13
N ALA A 163 -0.75 -5.76 0.60
CA ALA A 163 -0.36 -7.14 0.34
C ALA A 163 -0.90 -7.65 -1.00
N SER A 164 -0.16 -8.54 -1.65
CA SER A 164 -0.50 -9.10 -2.95
C SER A 164 -1.56 -10.19 -2.87
N ASN A 165 -2.69 -10.03 -3.57
CA ASN A 165 -3.84 -10.93 -3.50
C ASN A 165 -4.23 -11.55 -4.85
N SER A 166 -4.57 -10.76 -5.87
CA SER A 166 -5.21 -11.33 -7.08
C SER A 166 -5.02 -10.49 -8.32
N VAL A 167 -5.27 -11.11 -9.48
CA VAL A 167 -5.36 -10.41 -10.75
C VAL A 167 -6.72 -9.70 -10.90
N SER A 168 -7.82 -10.32 -10.45
CA SER A 168 -9.16 -9.78 -10.75
C SER A 168 -10.20 -9.81 -9.63
N ALA A 169 -9.93 -10.48 -8.50
CA ALA A 169 -10.88 -10.54 -7.39
C ALA A 169 -10.20 -10.56 -6.01
N THR A 170 -10.28 -9.45 -5.25
CA THR A 170 -9.63 -9.35 -3.92
C THR A 170 -10.37 -10.11 -2.83
N ARG A 171 -11.66 -10.41 -3.02
CA ARG A 171 -12.48 -11.17 -2.06
C ARG A 171 -12.41 -12.66 -2.25
N ALA A 172 -11.83 -13.11 -3.34
CA ALA A 172 -11.83 -14.52 -3.65
C ALA A 172 -10.95 -15.30 -2.67
N THR A 173 -11.33 -16.55 -2.41
CA THR A 173 -10.43 -17.50 -1.75
C THR A 173 -9.28 -17.84 -2.68
N ILE A 174 -8.18 -18.36 -2.12
CA ILE A 174 -7.05 -18.79 -2.94
C ILE A 174 -7.46 -20.01 -3.77
N GLY A 175 -7.13 -20.01 -5.06
CA GLY A 175 -7.43 -21.09 -5.99
C GLY A 175 -6.83 -20.85 -7.38
N ASN A 176 -6.84 -21.90 -8.21
CA ASN A 176 -6.13 -21.90 -9.50
C ASN A 176 -7.01 -21.54 -10.71
N GLU A 177 -8.31 -21.35 -10.51
CA GLU A 177 -9.26 -21.04 -11.59
C GLU A 177 -9.49 -19.52 -11.73
N THR A 178 -10.17 -19.11 -12.80
CA THR A 178 -10.56 -17.70 -13.00
C THR A 178 -11.54 -17.26 -11.91
N GLY A 179 -11.30 -16.09 -11.31
CA GLY A 179 -12.12 -15.57 -10.21
C GLY A 179 -11.64 -15.94 -8.81
N TYR A 180 -10.52 -16.68 -8.69
CA TYR A 180 -9.84 -16.94 -7.41
C TYR A 180 -8.70 -15.94 -7.12
N ALA A 181 -8.32 -15.82 -5.85
CA ALA A 181 -7.11 -15.13 -5.46
C ALA A 181 -5.89 -15.97 -5.84
N ARG A 182 -4.91 -15.36 -6.52
CA ARG A 182 -3.71 -16.05 -7.03
C ARG A 182 -2.45 -15.75 -6.23
N GLY A 183 -2.48 -14.69 -5.44
CA GLY A 183 -1.40 -14.21 -4.59
C GLY A 183 -1.43 -14.77 -3.19
N MET A 184 -0.43 -14.35 -2.42
CA MET A 184 -0.13 -14.90 -1.09
C MET A 184 -1.16 -14.54 -0.03
N PHE A 185 -1.86 -13.42 -0.19
CA PHE A 185 -2.72 -12.85 0.84
C PHE A 185 -4.16 -12.78 0.38
N ALA A 186 -5.03 -13.61 0.95
CA ALA A 186 -6.46 -13.56 0.73
C ALA A 186 -7.22 -13.57 2.06
N VAL A 187 -8.55 -13.48 2.00
CA VAL A 187 -9.40 -13.61 3.19
C VAL A 187 -9.16 -14.97 3.84
N ASN A 188 -8.79 -14.97 5.12
CA ASN A 188 -8.51 -16.16 5.92
C ASN A 188 -7.47 -17.12 5.28
N SER A 189 -6.58 -16.62 4.41
CA SER A 189 -5.52 -17.44 3.79
C SER A 189 -4.51 -17.96 4.82
N LYS A 190 -3.87 -19.09 4.48
CA LYS A 190 -2.87 -19.79 5.31
C LYS A 190 -1.69 -20.28 4.47
N VAL A 191 -1.18 -19.41 3.60
CA VAL A 191 -0.11 -19.73 2.65
C VAL A 191 1.18 -20.05 3.39
N ARG A 192 1.82 -21.17 3.03
CA ARG A 192 3.14 -21.56 3.52
C ARG A 192 4.18 -21.26 2.45
N MET A 193 5.45 -21.14 2.86
CA MET A 193 6.57 -20.97 1.92
C MET A 193 6.59 -22.02 0.81
N ARG A 194 6.28 -23.29 1.14
CA ARG A 194 6.23 -24.41 0.17
C ARG A 194 5.09 -24.30 -0.85
N ASP A 195 4.09 -23.47 -0.60
CA ASP A 195 2.93 -23.31 -1.48
C ASP A 195 3.23 -22.26 -2.58
N ILE A 196 4.40 -21.60 -2.52
CA ILE A 196 4.92 -20.65 -3.51
C ILE A 196 5.78 -21.42 -4.52
N THR A 197 5.12 -22.17 -5.41
CA THR A 197 5.81 -23.06 -6.36
C THR A 197 6.44 -22.33 -7.54
N ASP A 198 5.99 -21.11 -7.87
CA ASP A 198 6.55 -20.31 -8.98
C ASP A 198 7.89 -19.64 -8.62
N GLY A 199 8.30 -19.76 -7.34
CA GLY A 199 9.57 -19.29 -6.82
C GLY A 199 9.43 -18.02 -5.98
N THR A 200 10.06 -18.01 -4.81
CA THR A 200 9.96 -16.90 -3.84
C THR A 200 10.54 -15.59 -4.36
N SER A 201 11.52 -15.65 -5.27
CA SER A 201 12.10 -14.49 -5.95
C SER A 201 11.27 -13.98 -7.12
N ASN A 202 10.16 -14.66 -7.46
CA ASN A 202 9.29 -14.34 -8.59
C ASN A 202 7.84 -14.10 -8.14
N THR A 203 7.61 -13.94 -6.84
CA THR A 203 6.28 -13.71 -6.28
C THR A 203 6.29 -12.43 -5.46
N ILE A 204 5.45 -11.47 -5.83
CA ILE A 204 5.22 -10.24 -5.09
C ILE A 204 4.44 -10.57 -3.82
N MET A 205 4.98 -10.10 -2.70
CA MET A 205 4.37 -10.19 -1.38
C MET A 205 3.68 -8.87 -1.02
N LEU A 206 4.39 -7.75 -1.20
CA LEU A 206 3.91 -6.40 -0.89
C LEU A 206 4.19 -5.45 -2.06
N GLY A 207 3.34 -4.44 -2.22
CA GLY A 207 3.58 -3.36 -3.18
C GLY A 207 3.16 -2.00 -2.64
N GLU A 208 3.68 -0.95 -3.25
CA GLU A 208 3.33 0.44 -2.93
C GLU A 208 1.93 0.81 -3.40
N ARG A 209 1.31 1.71 -2.63
CA ARG A 209 0.06 2.39 -2.94
C ARG A 209 0.12 3.83 -2.46
N CYS A 210 -0.21 4.78 -3.32
CA CYS A 210 -0.43 6.16 -2.91
C CYS A 210 -1.77 6.31 -2.18
N TRP A 211 -1.91 7.40 -1.44
CA TRP A 211 -3.14 7.72 -0.74
C TRP A 211 -4.25 8.13 -1.74
N GLU A 212 -3.89 8.80 -2.84
CA GLU A 212 -4.81 9.41 -3.80
C GLU A 212 -4.83 8.70 -5.16
N LEU A 213 -5.88 7.90 -5.39
CA LEU A 213 -6.08 7.11 -6.62
C LEU A 213 -7.31 7.52 -7.45
N GLU A 214 -8.38 8.02 -6.83
CA GLU A 214 -9.63 8.48 -7.49
C GLU A 214 -10.37 9.46 -6.53
N ASN A 215 -11.47 10.07 -6.95
CA ASN A 215 -12.34 10.88 -6.07
C ASN A 215 -13.79 10.34 -6.08
N PRO A 216 -14.36 9.92 -4.93
CA PRO A 216 -13.73 9.85 -3.61
C PRO A 216 -12.59 8.84 -3.52
N MET A 217 -11.59 9.18 -2.72
CA MET A 217 -10.26 8.57 -2.66
C MET A 217 -10.16 7.36 -1.74
N TRP A 218 -9.31 6.38 -2.09
CA TRP A 218 -9.20 5.09 -1.42
C TRP A 218 -7.75 4.70 -1.13
N ALA A 219 -7.22 5.22 -0.02
CA ALA A 219 -5.92 4.86 0.52
C ALA A 219 -5.94 3.46 1.16
N ALA A 220 -4.79 2.83 1.36
CA ALA A 220 -4.74 1.57 2.12
C ALA A 220 -4.99 1.80 3.62
N ASN A 221 -5.63 0.83 4.28
CA ASN A 221 -5.93 0.85 5.70
C ASN A 221 -4.88 0.08 6.49
N LEU A 222 -4.43 0.66 7.60
CA LEU A 222 -3.38 0.05 8.41
C LEU A 222 -3.86 -1.13 9.29
N TYR A 223 -5.00 -1.04 9.97
CA TYR A 223 -5.37 -2.07 10.95
C TYR A 223 -6.54 -2.94 10.56
N ALA A 224 -7.57 -2.34 9.97
CA ALA A 224 -8.81 -3.03 9.70
C ALA A 224 -9.49 -2.55 8.42
N VAL A 225 -10.28 -3.45 7.87
CA VAL A 225 -11.06 -3.26 6.65
C VAL A 225 -12.44 -3.86 6.82
N ARG A 226 -13.44 -3.31 6.13
CA ARG A 226 -14.78 -3.91 5.98
C ARG A 226 -14.70 -5.24 5.22
N GLY A 227 -15.55 -6.24 5.51
CA GLY A 227 -15.31 -7.61 5.03
C GLY A 227 -16.34 -8.75 5.16
N ASN A 228 -17.61 -8.56 5.53
CA ASN A 228 -18.65 -9.61 5.62
C ASN A 228 -19.79 -9.50 4.58
N GLY A 229 -20.42 -10.63 4.21
CA GLY A 229 -21.43 -10.73 3.15
C GLY A 229 -22.87 -10.52 3.61
N GLY A 230 -23.56 -9.52 3.06
CA GLY A 230 -25.00 -9.38 3.29
C GLY A 230 -25.82 -8.61 2.25
N SER A 231 -25.23 -7.68 1.48
CA SER A 231 -26.05 -6.86 0.55
C SER A 231 -25.29 -6.21 -0.60
N GLY A 232 -23.97 -6.33 -0.68
CA GLY A 232 -23.21 -5.95 -1.88
C GLY A 232 -23.05 -7.17 -2.78
N ALA A 233 -23.31 -6.99 -4.08
CA ALA A 233 -23.16 -8.08 -5.03
C ALA A 233 -21.72 -8.64 -5.00
N PRO A 234 -21.53 -9.97 -5.13
CA PRO A 234 -20.21 -10.53 -5.37
C PRO A 234 -19.58 -9.80 -6.55
N GLU A 235 -18.25 -9.63 -6.54
CA GLU A 235 -17.55 -9.08 -7.71
C GLU A 235 -18.04 -9.78 -8.99
N PRO A 236 -18.37 -9.01 -10.05
CA PRO A 236 -17.71 -7.74 -10.41
C PRO A 236 -18.56 -6.45 -10.25
N SER A 237 -19.75 -6.47 -9.63
CA SER A 237 -20.69 -5.33 -9.70
C SER A 237 -20.48 -4.20 -8.67
N ASP A 238 -19.78 -4.42 -7.55
CA ASP A 238 -19.57 -3.41 -6.51
C ASP A 238 -18.07 -3.21 -6.21
N GLY A 239 -17.45 -2.22 -6.85
CA GLY A 239 -16.05 -1.85 -6.63
C GLY A 239 -15.74 -1.25 -5.24
N ASN A 240 -16.69 -1.28 -4.30
CA ASN A 240 -16.62 -0.59 -3.02
C ASN A 240 -16.37 -1.58 -1.86
N GLN A 241 -15.25 -2.31 -1.94
CA GLN A 241 -14.91 -3.36 -0.99
C GLN A 241 -13.72 -2.91 -0.14
N GLY A 242 -13.95 -2.72 1.17
CA GLY A 242 -12.90 -2.35 2.13
C GLY A 242 -11.68 -3.28 2.09
N ILE A 243 -11.83 -4.55 1.69
CA ILE A 243 -10.73 -5.52 1.55
C ILE A 243 -9.62 -5.00 0.61
N ALA A 244 -9.98 -4.29 -0.47
CA ALA A 244 -9.00 -3.71 -1.40
C ALA A 244 -8.10 -2.65 -0.74
N HIS A 245 -8.39 -2.24 0.50
CA HIS A 245 -7.56 -1.32 1.28
C HIS A 245 -6.48 -2.03 2.10
N ALA A 246 -6.55 -3.34 2.27
CA ALA A 246 -5.47 -4.13 2.88
C ALA A 246 -4.64 -4.86 1.82
N VAL A 247 -5.28 -5.23 0.72
CA VAL A 247 -4.69 -6.07 -0.33
C VAL A 247 -4.92 -5.49 -1.73
N GLY A 248 -3.99 -5.77 -2.63
CA GLY A 248 -3.97 -5.28 -4.00
C GLY A 248 -3.82 -6.37 -5.04
N GLY A 249 -3.77 -5.92 -6.28
CA GLY A 249 -3.80 -6.77 -7.44
C GLY A 249 -3.41 -6.08 -8.73
N THR A 250 -3.24 -6.89 -9.77
CA THR A 250 -2.76 -6.48 -11.09
C THR A 250 -3.86 -6.56 -12.14
N GLY A 251 -5.06 -6.09 -11.78
CA GLY A 251 -6.16 -5.95 -12.73
C GLY A 251 -5.98 -4.75 -13.68
N THR A 252 -5.03 -3.86 -13.36
CA THR A 252 -4.59 -2.75 -14.20
C THR A 252 -3.08 -2.50 -14.01
N LEU A 253 -2.50 -1.69 -14.90
CA LEU A 253 -1.10 -1.28 -14.88
C LEU A 253 -0.72 -0.53 -13.58
N ILE A 254 0.56 -0.61 -13.22
CA ILE A 254 1.15 0.24 -12.17
C ILE A 254 0.99 1.70 -12.59
N ASN A 255 0.70 2.58 -11.63
CA ASN A 255 0.54 4.02 -11.87
C ASN A 255 -0.52 4.36 -12.91
N THR A 256 -1.56 3.52 -13.06
CA THR A 256 -2.71 3.85 -13.93
C THR A 256 -3.44 5.07 -13.37
N ASP A 257 -3.15 6.25 -13.92
CA ASP A 257 -3.93 7.47 -13.76
C ASP A 257 -4.82 7.65 -14.99
N THR A 258 -6.13 7.69 -14.81
CA THR A 258 -6.96 8.43 -15.76
C THR A 258 -7.55 9.56 -14.96
N GLY A 259 -7.05 10.77 -15.23
CA GLY A 259 -7.31 11.95 -14.42
C GLY A 259 -8.72 11.99 -13.89
N PHE A 260 -8.84 12.35 -12.61
CA PHE A 260 -9.96 12.51 -11.65
C PHE A 260 -11.40 12.80 -12.15
N ALA A 261 -11.74 12.45 -13.37
CA ALA A 261 -13.00 12.73 -14.03
C ALA A 261 -13.97 11.61 -13.72
N THR A 262 -14.72 11.85 -12.64
CA THR A 262 -16.05 11.34 -12.33
C THR A 262 -16.13 9.81 -12.13
N PRO A 263 -16.69 9.34 -11.00
CA PRO A 263 -16.90 7.90 -10.79
C PRO A 263 -17.89 7.40 -11.83
N THR A 264 -17.38 6.81 -12.91
CA THR A 264 -18.22 6.02 -13.82
C THR A 264 -18.32 4.63 -13.25
N THR A 265 -19.50 4.03 -13.31
CA THR A 265 -19.81 2.65 -12.90
C THR A 265 -19.14 1.59 -13.81
N SER A 266 -18.07 1.95 -14.51
CA SER A 266 -17.38 1.11 -15.46
C SER A 266 -16.46 0.11 -14.76
N ALA A 267 -16.37 -1.10 -15.33
CA ALA A 267 -15.44 -2.17 -14.94
C ALA A 267 -13.96 -1.74 -14.91
N THR A 268 -13.59 -0.59 -15.47
CA THR A 268 -12.23 -0.02 -15.39
C THR A 268 -11.94 0.59 -14.01
N ASN A 269 -12.94 1.13 -13.31
CA ASN A 269 -12.75 1.76 -12.00
C ASN A 269 -12.54 0.74 -10.87
N LYS A 270 -13.05 -0.50 -10.98
CA LYS A 270 -12.82 -1.55 -9.97
C LYS A 270 -11.34 -1.92 -9.81
N PHE A 271 -10.62 -2.10 -10.92
CA PHE A 271 -9.23 -2.57 -10.87
C PHE A 271 -8.25 -1.51 -10.40
N ARG A 272 -8.54 -0.23 -10.61
CA ARG A 272 -7.73 0.90 -10.12
C ARG A 272 -7.64 0.93 -8.60
N ARG A 273 -8.75 0.60 -7.93
CA ARG A 273 -8.84 0.48 -6.47
C ARG A 273 -8.06 -0.70 -5.90
N MET A 274 -7.64 -1.63 -6.75
CA MET A 274 -6.77 -2.75 -6.38
C MET A 274 -5.33 -2.56 -6.87
N ALA A 275 -5.09 -1.57 -7.73
CA ALA A 275 -3.80 -1.33 -8.37
C ALA A 275 -2.70 -0.87 -7.41
N TYR A 276 -1.48 -1.25 -7.75
CA TYR A 276 -0.27 -0.67 -7.19
C TYR A 276 0.00 0.71 -7.79
N HIS A 277 0.46 1.63 -6.95
CA HIS A 277 0.73 3.00 -7.36
C HIS A 277 1.79 3.62 -6.47
N SER A 278 2.70 4.39 -7.06
CA SER A 278 3.73 5.13 -6.36
C SER A 278 3.85 6.53 -6.91
N LEU A 279 4.22 7.48 -6.04
CA LEU A 279 4.55 8.85 -6.47
C LEU A 279 5.98 8.95 -7.00
N HIS A 280 6.74 7.85 -6.95
CA HIS A 280 8.05 7.75 -7.58
C HIS A 280 7.89 7.65 -9.11
N VAL A 281 8.73 8.38 -9.84
CA VAL A 281 8.68 8.43 -11.31
C VAL A 281 9.02 7.07 -11.92
N GLY A 282 8.16 6.57 -12.82
CA GLY A 282 8.44 5.47 -13.75
C GLY A 282 8.11 4.07 -13.24
N GLY A 283 7.48 3.93 -12.06
CA GLY A 283 7.15 2.63 -11.48
C GLY A 283 6.88 2.67 -9.97
N ALA A 284 6.92 1.52 -9.32
CA ALA A 284 6.68 1.37 -7.89
C ALA A 284 7.64 0.35 -7.25
N GLN A 285 7.84 0.44 -5.93
CA GLN A 285 8.60 -0.57 -5.19
C GLN A 285 7.73 -1.76 -4.80
N PHE A 286 8.31 -2.95 -4.89
CA PHE A 286 7.67 -4.21 -4.53
C PHE A 286 8.61 -5.06 -3.71
N ALA A 287 8.09 -5.66 -2.63
CA ALA A 287 8.79 -6.71 -1.90
C ALA A 287 8.36 -8.07 -2.45
N LEU A 288 9.34 -8.92 -2.75
CA LEU A 288 9.10 -10.30 -3.20
C LEU A 288 9.11 -11.25 -2.00
N ALA A 289 8.65 -12.48 -2.22
CA ALA A 289 8.47 -13.47 -1.17
C ALA A 289 9.77 -14.03 -0.58
N ASP A 290 10.91 -13.77 -1.22
CA ASP A 290 12.25 -13.99 -0.67
C ASP A 290 12.76 -12.81 0.18
N GLY A 291 11.93 -11.77 0.34
CA GLY A 291 12.23 -10.53 1.05
C GLY A 291 13.07 -9.53 0.28
N SER A 292 13.48 -9.80 -0.97
CA SER A 292 14.12 -8.80 -1.83
C SER A 292 13.14 -7.66 -2.17
N VAL A 293 13.67 -6.49 -2.52
CA VAL A 293 12.83 -5.33 -2.90
C VAL A 293 13.32 -4.77 -4.23
N HIS A 294 12.42 -4.77 -5.19
CA HIS A 294 12.65 -4.39 -6.57
C HIS A 294 11.77 -3.22 -6.97
N PHE A 295 12.33 -2.32 -7.78
CA PHE A 295 11.54 -1.29 -8.41
C PHE A 295 11.08 -1.80 -9.76
N ILE A 296 9.78 -1.98 -9.91
CA ILE A 296 9.17 -2.51 -11.13
C ILE A 296 8.66 -1.33 -11.95
N SER A 297 9.05 -1.28 -13.22
CA SER A 297 8.62 -0.21 -14.12
C SER A 297 7.12 -0.27 -14.39
N GLU A 298 6.48 0.89 -14.52
CA GLU A 298 5.09 0.98 -14.97
C GLU A 298 4.87 0.48 -16.41
N ASN A 299 5.95 0.35 -17.19
CA ASN A 299 5.92 -0.19 -18.56
C ASN A 299 6.13 -1.72 -18.62
N ILE A 300 6.16 -2.41 -17.48
CA ILE A 300 6.24 -3.88 -17.44
C ILE A 300 5.09 -4.50 -18.25
N ASP A 301 5.35 -5.64 -18.88
CA ASP A 301 4.30 -6.40 -19.56
C ASP A 301 3.21 -6.82 -18.56
N HIS A 302 2.05 -6.18 -18.66
CA HIS A 302 0.88 -6.46 -17.84
C HIS A 302 -0.01 -7.57 -18.43
N GLY A 303 0.15 -7.89 -19.72
CA GLY A 303 -0.77 -8.74 -20.45
C GLY A 303 -2.18 -8.14 -20.63
N SER A 304 -3.14 -8.97 -21.02
CA SER A 304 -4.48 -8.56 -21.44
C SER A 304 -5.61 -9.33 -20.74
N GLY A 305 -6.74 -8.66 -20.48
CA GLY A 305 -7.89 -9.28 -19.80
C GLY A 305 -7.61 -9.68 -18.35
N GLU A 306 -8.38 -10.63 -17.81
CA GLU A 306 -8.28 -11.10 -16.41
C GLU A 306 -7.47 -12.41 -16.25
N ALA A 307 -6.95 -12.95 -17.36
CA ALA A 307 -6.06 -14.11 -17.32
C ALA A 307 -4.69 -13.71 -16.75
N THR A 308 -4.01 -14.66 -16.10
CA THR A 308 -2.59 -14.51 -15.71
C THR A 308 -1.74 -14.62 -16.96
N ASN A 309 -1.58 -13.49 -17.64
CA ASN A 309 -0.75 -13.34 -18.82
C ASN A 309 0.07 -12.06 -18.67
N GLY A 310 1.29 -12.06 -19.20
CA GLY A 310 2.24 -10.97 -18.97
C GLY A 310 2.95 -11.05 -17.61
N THR A 311 4.13 -10.48 -17.57
CA THR A 311 5.08 -10.57 -16.45
C THR A 311 4.46 -10.08 -15.13
N LEU A 312 3.80 -8.92 -15.11
CA LEU A 312 3.28 -8.35 -13.86
C LEU A 312 2.21 -9.22 -13.19
N LYS A 313 1.32 -9.85 -13.97
CA LYS A 313 0.28 -10.71 -13.42
C LYS A 313 0.84 -12.05 -12.93
N ARG A 314 1.84 -12.60 -13.62
CA ARG A 314 2.55 -13.80 -13.18
C ARG A 314 3.28 -13.54 -11.86
N LEU A 315 3.87 -12.36 -11.69
CA LEU A 315 4.51 -11.97 -10.43
C LEU A 315 3.55 -11.92 -9.23
N VAL A 316 2.23 -11.80 -9.45
CA VAL A 316 1.25 -11.91 -8.35
C VAL A 316 0.90 -13.35 -8.03
N ALA A 317 1.05 -14.29 -8.97
CA ALA A 317 0.69 -15.68 -8.74
C ALA A 317 1.73 -16.42 -7.88
N ILE A 318 1.26 -17.41 -7.12
CA ILE A 318 2.11 -18.28 -6.30
C ILE A 318 2.29 -19.69 -6.91
N ALA A 319 1.38 -20.12 -7.79
CA ALA A 319 1.33 -21.46 -8.35
C ALA A 319 0.67 -21.54 -9.74
N ASP A 320 1.01 -20.63 -10.66
CA ASP A 320 0.58 -20.67 -12.06
C ASP A 320 1.43 -21.60 -12.94
N GLY A 321 2.60 -22.03 -12.46
CA GLY A 321 3.50 -22.96 -13.14
C GLY A 321 4.38 -22.33 -14.22
N ASP A 322 4.31 -21.02 -14.43
CA ASP A 322 5.10 -20.29 -15.42
C ASP A 322 6.34 -19.66 -14.76
N VAL A 323 7.53 -20.06 -15.22
CA VAL A 323 8.78 -19.44 -14.75
C VAL A 323 8.96 -18.07 -15.40
N ILE A 324 9.10 -17.04 -14.56
CA ILE A 324 9.38 -15.68 -14.98
C ILE A 324 10.90 -15.47 -15.09
N GLY A 325 11.36 -14.84 -16.18
CA GLY A 325 12.75 -14.44 -16.37
C GLY A 325 13.12 -13.16 -15.61
N GLU A 326 14.22 -12.49 -15.97
CA GLU A 326 14.56 -11.18 -15.39
C GLU A 326 13.56 -10.08 -15.83
N PHE A 327 13.19 -9.18 -14.92
CA PHE A 327 12.21 -8.11 -15.10
C PHE A 327 12.58 -6.83 -14.37
#